data_AF-A0A9P6XPS9-F1
#
_entry.id   AF-A0A9P6XPS9-F1
#
_cell.length_a   1.000
_cell.length_b   1.000
_cell.length_c   1.000
_cell.angle_alpha   90.00
_cell.angle_beta   90.00
_cell.angle_gamma   90.00
#
_symmetry.space_group_name_H-M   'P 1'
#
loop_
_entity.id
_entity.type
_entity.pdbx_description
1 polymer ?
#
loop_
_entity_poly.entity_id
_entity_poly.type
_entity_poly.pdbx_seq_one_letter_code
_entity_poly.pdbx_strand_id
1 'polypeptide(L)'
;MLTAGGADQQVADAGPNGHSVFTWVLLQALAGKGDLNGDGLITGTELAAYVAPAVSAVSHQTPAFGSLPGSQGGEFVFQVPDSQDFLNAAQPRAARRR
;
A
#
# COMPACT_ATOMS: atom_id res chain seq x y z
N MET A 1 4.78 -8.51 -6.61
CA MET A 1 5.88 -7.53 -6.44
C MET A 1 5.36 -6.17 -6.86
N LEU A 2 5.70 -5.13 -6.09
CA LEU A 2 5.45 -3.73 -6.45
C LEU A 2 6.75 -2.96 -6.23
N THR A 3 7.21 -2.20 -7.22
CA THR A 3 8.45 -1.42 -7.15
C THR A 3 8.18 0.07 -7.32
N ALA A 4 9.07 0.91 -6.78
CA ALA A 4 8.96 2.37 -6.85
C ALA A 4 9.48 2.97 -8.16
N GLY A 5 10.15 2.18 -8.99
CA GLY A 5 10.74 2.59 -10.26
C GLY A 5 11.26 1.39 -11.04
N GLY A 6 11.71 1.66 -12.26
CA GLY A 6 12.38 0.69 -13.13
C GLY A 6 13.80 0.35 -12.67
N ALA A 7 14.44 -0.58 -13.39
CA ALA A 7 15.84 -0.92 -13.17
C ALA A 7 16.72 0.34 -13.30
N ASP A 8 17.64 0.52 -12.34
CA ASP A 8 18.58 1.63 -12.27
C ASP A 8 17.93 3.04 -12.21
N GLN A 9 16.62 3.13 -11.98
CA GLN A 9 15.93 4.40 -11.84
C GLN A 9 16.14 5.00 -10.46
N GLN A 10 16.66 6.23 -10.41
CA GLN A 10 16.68 7.00 -9.18
C GLN A 10 15.26 7.44 -8.80
N VAL A 11 14.87 7.15 -7.56
CA VAL A 11 13.55 7.45 -7.02
C VAL A 11 13.60 8.68 -6.13
N ALA A 12 12.57 9.53 -6.20
CA ALA A 12 12.53 10.79 -5.48
C ALA A 12 12.18 10.57 -4.00
N ASP A 13 13.06 11.03 -3.10
CA ASP A 13 12.86 10.92 -1.65
C ASP A 13 12.23 12.19 -1.01
N ALA A 14 11.75 13.12 -1.85
CA ALA A 14 11.21 14.42 -1.45
C ALA A 14 9.68 14.48 -1.57
N GLY A 15 8.98 13.43 -1.12
CA GLY A 15 7.52 13.38 -1.11
C GLY A 15 6.90 14.03 0.13
N PRO A 16 5.56 14.09 0.19
CA PRO A 16 4.85 14.71 1.31
C PRO A 16 5.12 13.99 2.65
N ASN A 17 5.05 14.77 3.73
CA ASN A 17 5.24 14.31 5.12
C ASN A 17 6.58 13.58 5.38
N GLY A 18 7.64 13.90 4.63
CA GLY A 18 8.97 13.35 4.84
C GLY A 18 9.14 11.91 4.33
N HIS A 19 8.22 11.44 3.48
CA HIS A 19 8.33 10.16 2.79
C HIS A 19 8.80 10.36 1.35
N SER A 20 9.36 9.33 0.71
CA SER A 20 9.46 9.29 -0.75
C SER A 20 8.08 9.45 -1.40
N VAL A 21 8.02 9.96 -2.63
CA VAL A 21 6.75 10.13 -3.36
C VAL A 21 6.02 8.79 -3.47
N PHE A 22 6.73 7.72 -3.81
CA PHE A 22 6.18 6.37 -3.86
C PHE A 22 5.63 5.93 -2.50
N THR A 23 6.40 6.05 -1.42
CA THR A 23 5.99 5.63 -0.08
C THR A 23 4.76 6.40 0.37
N TRP A 24 4.72 7.72 0.13
CA TRP A 24 3.55 8.53 0.44
C TRP A 24 2.29 8.01 -0.24
N VAL A 25 2.34 7.79 -1.56
CA VAL A 25 1.20 7.29 -2.33
C VAL A 25 0.79 5.88 -1.90
N LEU A 26 1.76 5.00 -1.62
CA LEU A 26 1.51 3.66 -1.12
C LEU A 26 0.75 3.68 0.21
N LEU A 27 1.14 4.55 1.15
CA LEU A 27 0.46 4.71 2.43
C LEU A 27 -0.98 5.25 2.26
N GLN A 28 -1.18 6.17 1.32
CA GLN A 28 -2.52 6.66 0.99
C GLN A 28 -3.42 5.54 0.45
N ALA A 29 -2.88 4.65 -0.37
CA ALA A 29 -3.61 3.50 -0.88
C ALA A 29 -4.01 2.54 0.26
N LEU A 30 -3.06 2.18 1.12
CA LEU A 30 -3.29 1.31 2.27
C LEU A 30 -4.22 1.92 3.33
N ALA A 31 -4.32 3.25 3.39
CA ALA A 31 -5.30 3.96 4.22
C ALA A 31 -6.73 3.91 3.65
N GLY A 32 -6.98 3.12 2.60
CA GLY A 32 -8.30 2.87 2.03
C GLY A 32 -8.51 3.40 0.62
N LYS A 33 -7.64 4.29 0.11
CA LYS A 33 -7.80 4.79 -1.28
C LYS A 33 -7.48 3.73 -2.35
N GLY A 34 -6.83 2.64 -1.95
CA GLY A 34 -6.54 1.49 -2.80
C GLY A 34 -7.70 0.50 -2.90
N ASP A 35 -8.75 0.62 -2.09
CA ASP A 35 -9.96 -0.19 -2.23
C ASP A 35 -10.82 0.42 -3.36
N LEU A 36 -10.54 -0.01 -4.58
CA LEU A 36 -11.15 0.58 -5.77
C LEU A 36 -12.57 0.07 -6.02
N ASN A 37 -12.94 -1.06 -5.43
CA ASN A 37 -14.23 -1.70 -5.64
C ASN A 37 -15.18 -1.57 -4.42
N GLY A 38 -14.68 -1.18 -3.25
CA GLY A 38 -15.43 -0.93 -2.02
C GLY A 38 -15.75 -2.18 -1.18
N ASP A 39 -15.03 -3.28 -1.35
CA ASP A 39 -15.27 -4.54 -0.63
C ASP A 39 -14.54 -4.65 0.72
N GLY A 40 -13.78 -3.61 1.10
CA GLY A 40 -13.01 -3.57 2.33
C GLY A 40 -11.67 -4.33 2.26
N LEU A 41 -11.30 -4.81 1.08
CA LEU A 41 -10.00 -5.41 0.78
C LEU A 41 -9.26 -4.56 -0.26
N ILE A 42 -7.94 -4.71 -0.26
CA ILE A 42 -7.05 -4.09 -1.23
C ILE A 42 -6.18 -5.19 -1.81
N THR A 43 -6.49 -5.62 -3.02
CA THR A 43 -5.66 -6.58 -3.76
C THR A 43 -4.38 -5.91 -4.25
N GLY A 44 -3.35 -6.71 -4.58
CA GLY A 44 -2.14 -6.20 -5.21
C GLY A 44 -2.40 -5.49 -6.54
N THR A 45 -3.41 -5.92 -7.29
CA THR A 45 -3.83 -5.38 -8.57
C THR A 45 -4.50 -4.03 -8.39
N GLU A 46 -5.39 -3.88 -7.41
CA GLU A 46 -5.96 -2.57 -7.07
C GLU A 46 -4.91 -1.61 -6.52
N LEU A 47 -4.01 -2.12 -5.68
CA LEU A 47 -2.89 -1.35 -5.17
C LEU A 47 -2.02 -0.81 -6.32
N ALA A 48 -1.71 -1.64 -7.32
CA ALA A 48 -0.96 -1.23 -8.49
C ALA A 48 -1.73 -0.23 -9.36
N ALA A 49 -3.03 -0.47 -9.57
CA ALA A 49 -3.91 0.41 -10.34
C ALA A 49 -4.06 1.79 -9.70
N TYR A 50 -3.95 1.89 -8.37
CA TYR A 50 -3.91 3.17 -7.67
C TYR A 50 -2.51 3.81 -7.70
N VAL A 51 -1.48 3.07 -7.29
CA VAL A 51 -0.14 3.62 -7.05
C VAL A 51 0.55 4.07 -8.35
N ALA A 52 0.48 3.27 -9.42
CA ALA A 52 1.22 3.56 -10.64
C ALA A 52 0.83 4.91 -11.29
N PRO A 53 -0.46 5.21 -11.55
CA PRO A 53 -0.84 6.50 -12.09
C PRO A 53 -0.66 7.66 -11.09
N ALA A 54 -0.92 7.43 -9.80
CA ALA A 54 -0.81 8.48 -8.79
C ALA A 54 0.64 8.97 -8.59
N VAL A 55 1.62 8.05 -8.60
CA VAL A 55 3.05 8.41 -8.54
C VAL A 55 3.52 9.07 -9.84
N SER A 56 3.12 8.53 -11.00
CA SER A 56 3.52 9.05 -12.32
C SER A 56 2.96 10.45 -12.61
N ALA A 57 1.85 10.82 -11.96
CA ALA A 57 1.25 12.14 -12.11
C ALA A 57 2.07 13.27 -11.44
N VAL A 58 2.91 12.94 -10.45
CA VAL A 58 3.62 13.91 -9.62
C VAL A 58 5.14 13.70 -9.60
N SER A 59 5.63 12.69 -10.31
CA SER A 59 7.06 12.39 -10.41
C SER A 59 7.38 11.63 -11.71
N HIS A 60 8.66 11.55 -12.06
CA HIS A 60 9.14 10.75 -13.18
C HIS A 60 9.32 9.26 -12.85
N GLN A 61 8.99 8.84 -11.63
CA GLN A 61 9.07 7.45 -11.22
C GLN A 61 8.11 6.58 -12.03
N THR A 62 8.53 5.37 -12.37
CA THR A 62 7.70 4.40 -13.09
C THR A 62 7.46 3.16 -12.24
N PRO A 63 6.51 3.21 -11.28
CA PRO A 63 6.20 2.03 -10.49
C PRO A 63 5.80 0.84 -11.36
N ALA A 64 6.32 -0.33 -11.04
CA ALA A 64 6.00 -1.56 -11.75
C ALA A 64 5.34 -2.58 -10.81
N PHE A 65 4.40 -3.34 -11.35
CA PHE A 65 3.73 -4.44 -10.68
C PHE A 65 3.90 -5.72 -11.48
N GLY A 66 4.10 -6.84 -10.79
CA GLY A 66 4.21 -8.15 -11.42
C GLY A 66 4.39 -9.28 -10.42
N SER A 67 4.32 -10.51 -10.91
CA SER A 67 4.46 -11.70 -10.09
C SER A 67 5.92 -12.01 -9.79
N LEU A 68 6.19 -12.52 -8.57
CA LEU A 68 7.52 -13.05 -8.26
C LEU A 68 7.70 -14.41 -8.95
N PRO A 69 8.89 -14.73 -9.49
CA PRO A 69 9.17 -16.06 -10.02
C PRO A 69 8.85 -17.15 -8.98
N GLY A 70 8.11 -18.18 -9.39
CA GLY A 70 7.68 -19.27 -8.50
C GLY A 70 6.46 -18.99 -7.62
N SER A 71 5.83 -17.81 -7.71
CA SER A 71 4.63 -17.47 -6.90
C SER A 71 3.35 -18.23 -7.27
N GLN A 72 3.31 -18.92 -8.41
CA GLN A 72 2.13 -19.67 -8.90
C GLN A 72 0.83 -18.82 -8.96
N GLY A 73 0.96 -17.50 -9.13
CA GLY A 73 -0.20 -16.59 -9.18
C GLY A 73 -0.72 -16.14 -7.82
N GLY A 74 0.00 -16.44 -6.72
CA GLY A 74 -0.32 -15.90 -5.41
C GLY A 74 -0.18 -14.37 -5.36
N GLU A 75 -1.06 -13.73 -4.61
CA GLU A 75 -1.12 -12.28 -4.43
C GLU A 75 -1.26 -11.94 -2.95
N PHE A 76 -0.84 -10.73 -2.57
CA PHE A 76 -1.08 -10.17 -1.25
C PHE A 76 -2.42 -9.42 -1.25
N VAL A 77 -3.15 -9.52 -0.16
CA VAL A 77 -4.37 -8.74 0.08
C VAL A 77 -4.23 -8.03 1.41
N PHE A 78 -4.58 -6.75 1.45
CA PHE A 78 -4.67 -5.97 2.67
C PHE A 78 -6.13 -5.74 3.04
N GLN A 79 -6.42 -5.61 4.32
CA GLN A 79 -7.72 -5.18 4.80
C GLN A 79 -7.71 -3.66 4.96
N VAL A 80 -8.77 -2.99 4.49
CA VAL A 80 -8.96 -1.57 4.77
C VAL A 80 -9.06 -1.40 6.28
N PRO A 81 -8.26 -0.50 6.90
CA PRO A 81 -8.30 -0.35 8.35
C PRO A 81 -9.68 0.10 8.80
N ASP A 82 -10.35 -0.72 9.60
CA ASP A 82 -11.58 -0.30 10.26
C ASP A 82 -11.21 0.68 11.37
N SER A 83 -11.96 1.77 11.50
CA SER A 83 -11.69 2.80 12.51
C SER A 83 -11.76 2.22 13.94
N GLN A 84 -12.40 1.07 14.11
CA GLN A 84 -12.55 0.37 15.39
C GLN A 84 -11.33 -0.46 15.78
N ASP A 85 -10.53 -0.96 14.84
CA ASP A 85 -9.37 -1.81 15.15
C ASP A 85 -8.24 -1.01 15.80
N PHE A 86 -8.07 0.26 15.40
CA PHE A 86 -7.14 1.18 16.06
C PHE A 86 -7.54 1.53 17.50
N LEU A 87 -8.85 1.59 17.79
CA LEU A 87 -9.36 1.84 19.15
C LEU A 87 -9.19 0.61 20.06
N ASN A 88 -9.32 -0.59 19.51
CA ASN A 88 -9.16 -1.85 20.25
C ASN A 88 -7.69 -2.22 20.50
N ALA A 89 -6.77 -1.91 19.57
CA ALA A 89 -5.35 -2.17 19.74
C ALA A 89 -4.70 -1.33 20.85
N ALA A 90 -5.26 -0.15 21.15
CA ALA A 90 -4.78 0.75 22.20
C ALA A 90 -5.29 0.38 23.61
N GLN A 91 -6.21 -0.59 23.75
CA GLN A 91 -6.68 -1.05 25.06
C GLN A 91 -5.91 -2.31 25.48
N PRO A 92 -5.07 -2.25 26.55
CA PRO A 92 -4.46 -3.46 27.08
C PRO A 92 -5.56 -4.40 27.55
N ARG A 93 -5.65 -5.58 26.93
CA ARG A 93 -6.62 -6.62 27.30
C ARG A 93 -6.39 -6.96 28.77
N ALA A 94 -7.27 -6.45 29.64
CA ALA A 94 -7.23 -6.75 31.06
C ALA A 94 -7.36 -8.27 31.21
N ALA A 95 -6.26 -8.90 31.62
CA ALA A 95 -6.20 -10.33 31.85
C ALA A 95 -7.23 -10.69 32.92
N ARG A 96 -8.32 -11.32 32.49
CA ARG A 96 -9.36 -11.86 33.36
C ARG A 96 -8.77 -13.07 34.08
N ARG A 97 -8.08 -12.83 35.20
CA ARG A 97 -7.66 -13.88 36.13
C ARG A 97 -8.92 -14.47 36.74
N ARG A 98 -9.13 -15.76 36.48
CA ARG A 98 -10.01 -16.63 37.27
C ARG A 98 -9.34 -16.94 38.60
#